data_AF-A0A7S1WLP8-F1
#
_entry.id   AF-A0A7S1WLP8-F1
#
_cell.length_a   1.000
_cell.length_b   1.000
_cell.length_c   1.000
_cell.angle_alpha   90.00
_cell.angle_beta   90.00
_cell.angle_gamma   90.00
#
_symmetry.space_group_name_H-M   'P 1'
#
loop_
_entity.id
_entity.type
_entity.pdbx_description
1 polymer ?
#
loop_
_entity_poly.entity_id
_entity_poly.type
_entity_poly.pdbx_seq_one_letter_code
_entity_poly.pdbx_strand_id
1 'polypeptide(L)'
;MARGPKHGYAHGDRIEGRYFFAGASHTRSWGQRSGINAGVMLLAPDAGEVEQMLQEVLDQNHPSHIRGNGPEQDYLSRYWASCWTHIGVEYNFQIHQLFWVLHPDYVHNSERSEFLAPPVGAGIQLVHYSGSLKPWSRVLDPEFAASASAEGDARFLRATLESIPGYWLWVLRDRETWEHQGEKEGFALDADGRVRRIDWGRYYGGAGKDGPASGRAESAPLQQPQQQAENGWPLGEVVEVPEAAARGAEE
;
A
#
# COMPACT_ATOMS: atom_id res chain seq x y z
N MET A 1 -1.77 0.58 -1.03
CA MET A 1 -2.41 1.21 -2.22
C MET A 1 -1.43 1.07 -3.39
N ALA A 2 -1.51 0.00 -4.17
CA ALA A 2 -0.72 -0.13 -5.40
C ALA A 2 -1.50 0.52 -6.55
N ARG A 3 -1.39 1.84 -6.68
CA ARG A 3 -2.25 2.61 -7.60
C ARG A 3 -1.46 3.84 -8.10
N GLY A 4 -0.64 3.81 -9.16
CA GLY A 4 -0.39 2.80 -10.21
C GLY A 4 1.13 2.57 -10.44
N PRO A 5 1.64 1.32 -10.38
CA PRO A 5 3.09 1.04 -10.43
C PRO A 5 3.70 0.87 -11.84
N LYS A 6 3.10 1.44 -12.89
CA LYS A 6 3.62 1.27 -14.27
C LYS A 6 3.87 2.56 -15.06
N HIS A 7 3.51 3.73 -14.53
CA HIS A 7 3.42 4.92 -15.38
C HIS A 7 4.47 6.00 -15.15
N GLY A 8 5.29 5.94 -14.09
CA GLY A 8 6.46 6.81 -13.93
C GLY A 8 6.17 8.29 -14.21
N TYR A 9 5.04 8.78 -13.69
CA TYR A 9 4.63 10.17 -13.91
C TYR A 9 5.66 11.08 -13.25
N ALA A 10 6.32 11.92 -14.03
CA ALA A 10 7.16 12.98 -13.47
C ALA A 10 6.29 14.01 -12.76
N HIS A 11 6.91 14.83 -11.90
CA HIS A 11 6.25 16.00 -11.34
C HIS A 11 5.73 16.91 -12.47
N GLY A 12 4.46 17.29 -12.39
CA GLY A 12 3.76 18.10 -13.39
C GLY A 12 3.09 17.33 -14.52
N ASP A 13 3.36 16.02 -14.66
CA ASP A 13 2.74 15.21 -15.70
C ASP A 13 1.23 15.12 -15.51
N ARG A 14 0.48 15.07 -16.61
CA ARG A 14 -0.96 14.88 -16.56
C ARG A 14 -1.29 13.46 -16.12
N ILE A 15 -2.16 13.33 -15.13
CA ILE A 15 -2.65 12.03 -14.65
C ILE A 15 -3.89 11.63 -15.44
N GLU A 16 -3.91 10.39 -15.91
CA GLU A 16 -5.12 9.79 -16.47
C GLU A 16 -6.06 9.28 -15.38
N GLY A 17 -6.97 10.14 -14.91
CA GLY A 17 -7.92 9.80 -13.83
C GLY A 17 -8.94 8.72 -14.17
N ARG A 18 -9.04 8.26 -15.43
CA ARG A 18 -9.85 7.08 -15.79
C ARG A 18 -9.42 5.83 -15.03
N TYR A 19 -8.14 5.72 -14.68
CA TYR A 19 -7.60 4.61 -13.88
C TYR A 19 -8.01 4.66 -12.41
N PHE A 20 -8.65 5.75 -11.96
CA PHE A 20 -9.30 5.82 -10.65
C PHE A 20 -10.52 4.92 -10.55
N PHE A 21 -11.09 4.53 -11.69
CA PHE A 21 -12.32 3.77 -11.76
C PHE A 21 -12.02 2.37 -12.31
N ALA A 22 -12.71 1.36 -11.77
CA ALA A 22 -12.49 -0.03 -12.18
C ALA A 22 -12.97 -0.34 -13.61
N GLY A 23 -13.60 0.61 -14.31
CA GLY A 23 -14.23 0.37 -15.62
C GLY A 23 -15.28 -0.75 -15.58
N ALA A 24 -15.66 -1.25 -16.77
CA ALA A 24 -16.80 -2.15 -17.05
C ALA A 24 -16.73 -3.58 -16.46
N SER A 25 -16.15 -3.77 -15.29
CA SER A 25 -16.45 -4.96 -14.48
C SER A 25 -17.95 -4.95 -14.17
N HIS A 26 -18.67 -6.01 -14.57
CA HIS A 26 -20.12 -6.14 -14.40
C HIS A 26 -20.60 -5.99 -12.94
N THR A 27 -19.70 -6.04 -11.96
CA THR A 27 -20.02 -5.90 -10.53
C THR A 27 -19.66 -4.53 -9.93
N ARG A 28 -18.95 -3.65 -10.65
CA ARG A 28 -18.40 -2.38 -10.11
C ARG A 28 -18.29 -1.24 -11.14
N SER A 29 -19.25 -1.10 -12.04
CA SER A 29 -19.20 -0.11 -13.15
C SER A 29 -18.98 1.36 -12.72
N TRP A 30 -19.28 1.70 -11.46
CA TRP A 30 -19.05 3.03 -10.87
C TRP A 30 -18.14 2.99 -9.63
N GLY A 31 -17.51 1.85 -9.36
CA GLY A 31 -16.65 1.67 -8.19
C GLY A 31 -15.30 2.38 -8.38
N GLN A 32 -15.02 3.36 -7.52
CA GLN A 32 -13.68 3.92 -7.42
C GLN A 32 -12.71 2.87 -6.88
N ARG A 33 -11.75 2.48 -7.72
CA ARG A 33 -10.67 1.55 -7.39
C ARG A 33 -9.36 2.29 -7.14
N SER A 34 -9.21 3.57 -7.42
CA SER A 34 -8.03 4.35 -7.06
C SER A 34 -8.35 5.83 -6.91
N GLY A 35 -7.37 6.65 -6.58
CA GLY A 35 -7.58 8.07 -6.37
C GLY A 35 -6.29 8.76 -6.01
N ILE A 36 -6.37 10.08 -5.86
CA ILE A 36 -5.27 10.91 -5.38
C ILE A 36 -5.10 10.73 -3.86
N ASN A 37 -4.01 11.28 -3.30
CA ASN A 37 -3.99 11.66 -1.90
C ASN A 37 -4.26 13.17 -1.78
N ALA A 38 -5.27 13.56 -0.98
CA ALA A 38 -5.68 14.95 -0.83
C ALA A 38 -4.90 15.71 0.28
N GLY A 39 -3.80 15.15 0.80
CA GLY A 39 -3.02 15.79 1.87
C GLY A 39 -2.25 17.03 1.42
N VAL A 40 -1.84 17.06 0.15
CA VAL A 40 -1.19 18.21 -0.48
C VAL A 40 -1.74 18.35 -1.89
N MET A 41 -2.24 19.54 -2.18
CA MET A 41 -2.85 19.88 -3.46
C MET A 41 -2.48 21.33 -3.78
N LEU A 42 -2.21 21.61 -5.05
CA LEU A 42 -2.05 22.97 -5.56
C LEU A 42 -3.28 23.31 -6.39
N LEU A 43 -4.12 24.21 -5.89
CA LEU A 43 -5.38 24.60 -6.51
C LEU A 43 -5.39 26.10 -6.78
N ALA A 44 -6.00 26.50 -7.89
CA ALA A 44 -6.32 27.89 -8.15
C ALA A 44 -7.69 28.19 -7.48
N PRO A 45 -7.77 29.15 -6.53
CA PRO A 45 -9.05 29.48 -5.92
C PRO A 45 -10.05 29.99 -6.95
N ASP A 46 -11.22 29.36 -7.04
CA ASP A 46 -12.31 29.75 -7.93
C ASP A 46 -13.65 29.63 -7.19
N ALA A 47 -14.40 30.72 -7.14
CA ALA A 47 -15.68 30.76 -6.41
C ALA A 47 -16.77 29.93 -7.10
N GLY A 48 -16.73 29.82 -8.43
CA GLY A 48 -17.65 29.01 -9.21
C GLY A 48 -17.41 27.51 -8.98
N GLU A 49 -16.15 27.08 -8.94
CA GLU A 49 -15.81 25.70 -8.57
C GLU A 49 -16.30 25.36 -7.17
N VAL A 50 -16.09 26.24 -6.18
CA VAL A 50 -16.57 26.03 -4.81
C VAL A 50 -18.10 25.90 -4.76
N GLU A 51 -18.83 26.80 -5.42
CA GLU A 51 -20.29 26.72 -5.48
C GLU A 51 -20.78 25.42 -6.14
N GLN A 52 -20.16 25.01 -7.25
CA GLN A 52 -20.49 23.75 -7.89
C GLN A 52 -20.23 22.56 -6.96
N MET A 53 -19.06 22.52 -6.30
CA MET A 53 -18.74 21.45 -5.37
C MET A 53 -19.75 21.37 -4.21
N LEU A 54 -20.18 22.51 -3.69
CA LEU A 54 -21.22 22.56 -2.65
C LEU A 54 -22.55 22.01 -3.16
N GLN A 55 -22.98 22.35 -4.38
CA GLN A 55 -24.20 21.81 -4.97
C GLN A 55 -24.14 20.28 -5.11
N GLU A 56 -23.01 19.73 -5.58
CA GLU A 56 -22.79 18.28 -5.69
C GLU A 56 -22.76 17.55 -4.34
N VAL A 57 -22.25 18.19 -3.28
CA VAL A 57 -22.21 17.62 -1.92
C VAL A 57 -23.57 17.72 -1.22
N LEU A 58 -24.39 18.71 -1.56
CA LEU A 58 -25.72 18.90 -0.98
C LEU A 58 -26.80 18.03 -1.65
N ASP A 59 -26.61 17.63 -2.91
CA ASP A 59 -27.48 16.68 -3.59
C ASP A 59 -27.24 15.24 -3.11
N GLN A 60 -28.14 14.75 -2.25
CA GLN A 60 -28.08 13.41 -1.67
C GLN A 60 -28.04 12.26 -2.70
N ASN A 61 -28.48 12.50 -3.94
CA ASN A 61 -28.47 11.50 -5.00
C ASN A 61 -27.24 11.59 -5.90
N HIS A 62 -26.35 12.55 -5.66
CA HIS A 62 -25.17 12.75 -6.48
C HIS A 62 -24.19 11.56 -6.33
N PRO A 63 -23.57 11.07 -7.43
CA PRO A 63 -22.62 9.95 -7.37
C PRO A 63 -21.37 10.19 -6.50
N SER A 64 -21.09 11.44 -6.12
CA SER A 64 -20.07 11.79 -5.11
C SER A 64 -20.25 11.03 -3.80
N HIS A 65 -21.49 10.69 -3.43
CA HIS A 65 -21.82 9.98 -2.20
C HIS A 65 -21.59 8.46 -2.26
N ILE A 66 -21.13 7.91 -3.40
CA ILE A 66 -20.68 6.51 -3.46
C ILE A 66 -19.51 6.32 -2.49
N ARG A 67 -19.76 5.50 -1.46
CA ARG A 67 -18.81 5.25 -0.38
C ARG A 67 -17.48 4.72 -0.92
N GLY A 68 -16.40 5.27 -0.40
CA GLY A 68 -15.05 4.75 -0.54
C GLY A 68 -14.28 4.82 0.78
N ASN A 69 -12.95 4.92 0.71
CA ASN A 69 -12.08 4.85 1.88
C ASN A 69 -11.74 6.23 2.46
N GLY A 70 -12.02 7.32 1.74
CA GLY A 70 -11.77 8.68 2.23
C GLY A 70 -12.76 9.64 1.57
N PRO A 71 -13.79 10.12 2.30
CA PRO A 71 -14.93 10.79 1.67
C PRO A 71 -14.54 12.01 0.83
N GLU A 72 -13.70 12.90 1.38
CA GLU A 72 -13.20 14.07 0.66
C GLU A 72 -12.22 13.67 -0.47
N GLN A 73 -11.25 12.80 -0.17
CA GLN A 73 -10.26 12.36 -1.15
C GLN A 73 -10.92 11.67 -2.36
N ASP A 74 -11.94 10.86 -2.13
CA ASP A 74 -12.69 10.16 -3.16
C ASP A 74 -13.55 11.14 -3.97
N TYR A 75 -14.16 12.12 -3.32
CA TYR A 75 -14.86 13.20 -3.99
C TYR A 75 -13.94 13.98 -4.93
N LEU A 76 -12.84 14.52 -4.42
CA LEU A 76 -11.91 15.33 -5.22
C LEU A 76 -11.26 14.51 -6.33
N SER A 77 -10.95 13.24 -6.08
CA SER A 77 -10.47 12.31 -7.12
C SER A 77 -11.43 12.22 -8.30
N ARG A 78 -12.75 12.25 -8.06
CA ARG A 78 -13.80 12.22 -9.08
C ARG A 78 -13.98 13.57 -9.75
N TYR A 79 -14.11 14.62 -8.95
CA TYR A 79 -14.45 15.96 -9.42
C TYR A 79 -13.46 16.46 -10.48
N TRP A 80 -12.15 16.31 -10.23
CA TRP A 80 -11.09 16.70 -11.16
C TRP A 80 -10.45 15.53 -11.93
N ALA A 81 -11.13 14.39 -12.06
CA ALA A 81 -10.57 13.18 -12.70
C ALA A 81 -10.02 13.42 -14.14
N SER A 82 -10.51 14.44 -14.84
CA SER A 82 -10.11 14.79 -16.21
C SER A 82 -8.89 15.72 -16.31
N CYS A 83 -8.51 16.39 -15.22
CA CYS A 83 -7.54 17.49 -15.23
C CYS A 83 -6.45 17.41 -14.16
N TRP A 84 -6.32 16.29 -13.44
CA TRP A 84 -5.22 16.10 -12.49
C TRP A 84 -3.84 16.18 -13.16
N THR A 85 -2.92 16.84 -12.46
CA THR A 85 -1.48 16.79 -12.70
C THR A 85 -0.77 16.20 -11.49
N HIS A 86 0.31 15.47 -11.71
CA HIS A 86 1.07 14.80 -10.68
C HIS A 86 1.89 15.79 -9.86
N ILE A 87 1.78 15.70 -8.53
CA ILE A 87 2.73 16.30 -7.59
C ILE A 87 3.62 15.16 -7.12
N GLY A 88 4.93 15.32 -7.32
CA GLY A 88 5.93 14.34 -6.91
C GLY A 88 5.80 13.94 -5.44
N VAL A 89 6.13 12.67 -5.17
CA VAL A 89 5.98 12.03 -3.85
C VAL A 89 6.80 12.72 -2.76
N GLU A 90 7.86 13.44 -3.12
CA GLU A 90 8.68 14.27 -2.25
C GLU A 90 7.90 15.43 -1.61
N TYR A 91 6.82 15.90 -2.24
CA TYR A 91 5.98 16.99 -1.73
C TYR A 91 4.73 16.50 -0.99
N ASN A 92 4.52 15.19 -0.89
CA ASN A 92 3.43 14.60 -0.12
C ASN A 92 3.85 13.23 0.43
N PHE A 93 4.99 13.20 1.12
CA PHE A 93 5.60 11.96 1.58
C PHE A 93 4.85 11.40 2.79
N GLN A 94 4.12 10.30 2.58
CA GLN A 94 3.33 9.66 3.64
C GLN A 94 4.15 8.57 4.33
N ILE A 95 4.46 8.74 5.63
CA ILE A 95 5.32 7.81 6.40
C ILE A 95 4.81 6.37 6.35
N HIS A 96 3.48 6.16 6.47
CA HIS A 96 2.91 4.81 6.41
C HIS A 96 3.10 4.12 5.05
N GLN A 97 3.50 4.87 4.01
CA GLN A 97 3.85 4.32 2.70
C GLN A 97 5.31 3.96 2.53
N LEU A 98 6.15 4.30 3.51
CA LEU A 98 7.53 3.83 3.55
C LEU A 98 7.57 2.30 3.50
N PHE A 99 6.81 1.63 4.37
CA PHE A 99 6.83 0.18 4.43
C PHE A 99 6.15 -0.51 3.23
N TRP A 100 5.30 0.20 2.47
CA TRP A 100 4.79 -0.34 1.20
C TRP A 100 5.89 -0.46 0.15
N VAL A 101 6.95 0.35 0.25
CA VAL A 101 8.12 0.24 -0.63
C VAL A 101 8.88 -1.07 -0.40
N LEU A 102 8.80 -1.63 0.80
CA LEU A 102 9.48 -2.89 1.14
C LEU A 102 8.74 -4.12 0.60
N HIS A 103 7.51 -3.94 0.09
CA HIS A 103 6.77 -5.01 -0.54
C HIS A 103 7.55 -5.50 -1.78
N PRO A 104 7.75 -6.82 -1.95
CA PRO A 104 8.63 -7.30 -3.00
C PRO A 104 8.25 -6.94 -4.44
N ASP A 105 6.95 -6.79 -4.71
CA ASP A 105 6.49 -6.34 -6.04
C ASP A 105 6.81 -4.87 -6.34
N TYR A 106 7.17 -4.07 -5.32
CA TYR A 106 7.34 -2.63 -5.43
C TYR A 106 8.75 -2.12 -5.12
N VAL A 107 9.56 -2.89 -4.40
CA VAL A 107 10.86 -2.42 -3.88
C VAL A 107 11.85 -1.97 -4.95
N HIS A 108 11.73 -2.51 -6.17
CA HIS A 108 12.58 -2.17 -7.30
C HIS A 108 11.99 -1.12 -8.25
N ASN A 109 10.74 -0.69 -8.06
CA ASN A 109 10.05 0.18 -9.03
C ASN A 109 9.27 1.34 -8.39
N SER A 110 9.34 1.49 -7.08
CA SER A 110 8.69 2.59 -6.37
C SER A 110 9.63 3.79 -6.29
N GLU A 111 9.14 4.96 -6.71
CA GLU A 111 9.82 6.26 -6.56
C GLU A 111 10.23 6.52 -5.09
N ARG A 112 9.51 5.94 -4.12
CA ARG A 112 9.83 6.10 -2.70
C ARG A 112 11.11 5.37 -2.27
N SER A 113 11.59 4.39 -3.05
CA SER A 113 12.81 3.65 -2.72
C SER A 113 14.03 4.56 -2.69
N GLU A 114 14.01 5.66 -3.46
CA GLU A 114 15.09 6.63 -3.50
C GLU A 114 15.28 7.35 -2.16
N PHE A 115 14.22 7.56 -1.40
CA PHE A 115 14.29 8.18 -0.07
C PHE A 115 14.82 7.25 1.01
N LEU A 116 14.97 5.95 0.73
CA LEU A 116 15.62 5.00 1.64
C LEU A 116 17.14 4.92 1.42
N ALA A 117 17.65 5.53 0.37
CA ALA A 117 19.09 5.55 0.11
C ALA A 117 19.80 6.55 1.05
N PRO A 118 21.05 6.28 1.48
CA PRO A 118 21.80 7.22 2.30
C PRO A 118 22.08 8.57 1.57
N PRO A 119 21.89 9.72 2.23
CA PRO A 119 21.31 9.87 3.56
C PRO A 119 19.79 9.65 3.53
N VAL A 120 19.28 8.81 4.44
CA VAL A 120 17.85 8.45 4.51
C VAL A 120 16.99 9.72 4.60
N GLY A 121 15.94 9.76 3.79
CA GLY A 121 15.02 10.89 3.67
C GLY A 121 15.51 12.04 2.80
N ALA A 122 16.72 11.95 2.21
CA ALA A 122 17.21 12.98 1.31
C ALA A 122 16.26 13.17 0.12
N GLY A 123 15.93 14.44 -0.17
CA GLY A 123 15.01 14.80 -1.26
C GLY A 123 13.56 14.98 -0.83
N ILE A 124 13.16 14.48 0.35
CA ILE A 124 11.81 14.74 0.89
C ILE A 124 11.67 16.24 1.18
N GLN A 125 10.62 16.85 0.64
CA GLN A 125 10.31 18.28 0.82
C GLN A 125 9.18 18.49 1.85
N LEU A 126 8.21 17.56 1.91
CA LEU A 126 7.07 17.67 2.81
C LEU A 126 6.62 16.28 3.32
N VAL A 127 6.51 16.17 4.64
CA VAL A 127 6.04 14.94 5.33
C VAL A 127 4.56 15.06 5.70
N HIS A 128 3.76 14.11 5.24
CA HIS A 128 2.34 14.01 5.53
C HIS A 128 2.05 12.89 6.55
N TYR A 129 1.74 13.28 7.79
CA TYR A 129 1.37 12.39 8.89
C TYR A 129 -0.08 11.91 8.78
N SER A 130 -0.38 11.06 7.80
CA SER A 130 -1.75 10.56 7.56
C SER A 130 -2.19 9.38 8.44
N GLY A 131 -1.33 8.87 9.32
CA GLY A 131 -1.62 7.76 10.25
C GLY A 131 -2.50 8.18 11.44
N SER A 132 -2.86 7.22 12.30
CA SER A 132 -3.64 7.47 13.52
C SER A 132 -2.83 8.22 14.57
N LEU A 133 -1.56 7.86 14.74
CA LEU A 133 -0.65 8.56 15.64
C LEU A 133 -0.08 9.81 14.97
N LYS A 134 -0.16 10.94 15.66
CA LYS A 134 0.18 12.27 15.12
C LYS A 134 1.37 12.86 15.87
N PRO A 135 2.19 13.73 15.25
CA PRO A 135 3.36 14.31 15.92
C PRO A 135 3.03 15.02 17.23
N TRP A 136 1.88 15.69 17.30
CA TRP A 136 1.47 16.36 18.53
C TRP A 136 1.18 15.39 19.68
N SER A 137 0.87 14.11 19.42
CA SER A 137 0.74 13.09 20.46
C SER A 137 2.02 12.93 21.27
N ARG A 138 3.20 13.18 20.69
CA ARG A 138 4.48 13.17 21.41
C ARG A 138 4.50 14.12 22.61
N VAL A 139 3.77 15.24 22.52
CA VAL A 139 3.80 16.34 23.49
C VAL A 139 2.49 16.42 24.29
N LEU A 140 1.36 16.08 23.66
CA LEU A 140 0.03 16.27 24.25
C LEU A 140 -0.53 15.00 24.90
N ASP A 141 -0.11 13.81 24.47
CA ASP A 141 -0.58 12.55 25.04
C ASP A 141 0.20 12.24 26.32
N PRO A 142 -0.45 12.06 27.48
CA PRO A 142 0.24 11.73 28.73
C PRO A 142 1.16 10.51 28.64
N GLU A 143 0.80 9.51 27.81
CA GLU A 143 1.62 8.31 27.61
C GLU A 143 3.01 8.67 27.10
N PHE A 144 3.08 9.52 26.08
CA PHE A 144 4.33 9.91 25.41
C PHE A 144 4.99 11.13 26.06
N ALA A 145 4.21 12.08 26.57
CA ALA A 145 4.68 13.33 27.16
C ALA A 145 5.42 13.15 28.49
N ALA A 146 5.18 12.05 29.22
CA ALA A 146 5.76 11.79 30.54
C ALA A 146 7.31 11.82 30.57
N SER A 147 7.97 11.62 29.43
CA SER A 147 9.41 11.71 29.31
C SER A 147 9.80 12.52 28.08
N ALA A 148 10.38 13.71 28.29
CA ALA A 148 11.00 14.52 27.24
C ALA A 148 12.45 14.06 26.93
N SER A 149 12.81 12.84 27.33
CA SER A 149 14.14 12.26 27.07
C SER A 149 14.20 11.52 25.74
N ALA A 150 15.42 11.15 25.34
CA ALA A 150 15.67 10.27 24.21
C ALA A 150 14.92 8.93 24.29
N GLU A 151 14.66 8.42 25.51
CA GLU A 151 13.84 7.22 25.72
C GLU A 151 12.37 7.47 25.36
N GLY A 152 11.85 8.66 25.72
CA GLY A 152 10.51 9.08 25.33
C GLY A 152 10.36 9.20 23.81
N ASP A 153 11.39 9.72 23.14
CA ASP A 153 11.44 9.82 21.68
C ASP A 153 11.48 8.44 21.02
N ALA A 154 12.36 7.54 21.50
CA ALA A 154 12.46 6.17 21.00
C ALA A 154 11.14 5.40 21.16
N ARG A 155 10.44 5.59 22.28
CA ARG A 155 9.14 4.97 22.52
C ARG A 155 8.06 5.53 21.59
N PHE A 156 8.00 6.84 21.38
CA PHE A 156 7.05 7.45 20.44
C PHE A 156 7.32 7.05 18.99
N LEU A 157 8.59 7.00 18.59
CA LEU A 157 9.01 6.50 17.29
C LEU A 157 8.56 5.05 17.11
N ARG A 158 8.85 4.18 18.08
CA ARG A 158 8.41 2.78 18.06
C ARG A 158 6.89 2.66 17.91
N ALA A 159 6.11 3.40 18.70
CA ALA A 159 4.65 3.42 18.58
C ALA A 159 4.17 3.91 17.21
N THR A 160 4.88 4.88 16.61
CA THR A 160 4.58 5.35 15.25
C THR A 160 4.82 4.26 14.22
N LEU A 161 5.97 3.58 14.27
CA LEU A 161 6.33 2.49 13.36
C LEU A 161 5.36 1.30 13.51
N GLU A 162 5.09 0.89 14.75
CA GLU A 162 4.16 -0.20 15.08
C GLU A 162 2.69 0.13 14.75
N SER A 163 2.33 1.39 14.52
CA SER A 163 1.00 1.74 14.01
C SER A 163 0.80 1.36 12.53
N ILE A 164 1.86 0.96 11.82
CA ILE A 164 1.85 0.72 10.38
C ILE A 164 1.97 -0.80 10.11
N PRO A 165 0.95 -1.45 9.52
CA PRO A 165 0.98 -2.90 9.26
C PRO A 165 2.19 -3.38 8.45
N GLY A 166 2.67 -2.55 7.51
CA GLY A 166 3.86 -2.87 6.73
C GLY A 166 5.14 -3.00 7.56
N TYR A 167 5.26 -2.29 8.69
CA TYR A 167 6.41 -2.41 9.59
C TYR A 167 6.48 -3.80 10.21
N TRP A 168 5.34 -4.29 10.70
CA TRP A 168 5.21 -5.65 11.25
C TRP A 168 5.51 -6.73 10.22
N LEU A 169 5.04 -6.57 8.99
CA LEU A 169 5.25 -7.55 7.92
C LEU A 169 6.70 -7.54 7.42
N TRP A 170 7.21 -6.39 7.03
CA TRP A 170 8.45 -6.32 6.23
C TRP A 170 9.71 -6.11 7.07
N VAL A 171 9.58 -5.47 8.23
CA VAL A 171 10.72 -5.18 9.13
C VAL A 171 10.77 -6.17 10.27
N LEU A 172 9.76 -6.18 11.15
CA LEU A 172 9.75 -7.08 12.32
C LEU A 172 9.53 -8.54 11.94
N ARG A 173 8.89 -8.79 10.79
CA ARG A 173 8.46 -10.12 10.32
C ARG A 173 7.69 -10.90 11.38
N ASP A 174 6.79 -10.20 12.08
CA ASP A 174 6.00 -10.77 13.16
C ASP A 174 5.09 -11.90 12.65
N ARG A 175 5.24 -13.09 13.24
CA ARG A 175 4.61 -14.31 12.72
C ARG A 175 3.09 -14.26 12.80
N GLU A 176 2.54 -13.74 13.90
CA GLU A 176 1.10 -13.61 14.09
C GLU A 176 0.51 -12.65 13.03
N THR A 177 1.15 -11.52 12.78
CA THR A 177 0.73 -10.57 11.74
C THR A 177 0.80 -11.22 10.34
N TRP A 178 1.85 -11.99 10.06
CA TRP A 178 2.03 -12.71 8.80
C TRP A 178 0.93 -13.75 8.54
N GLU A 179 0.50 -14.48 9.57
CA GLU A 179 -0.60 -15.45 9.46
C GLU A 179 -1.93 -14.78 9.04
N HIS A 180 -2.18 -13.55 9.50
CA HIS A 180 -3.44 -12.85 9.24
C HIS A 180 -3.43 -11.94 8.01
N GLN A 181 -2.27 -11.40 7.65
CA GLN A 181 -2.14 -10.39 6.59
C GLN A 181 -1.29 -10.83 5.41
N GLY A 182 -0.30 -11.71 5.62
CA GLY A 182 0.60 -12.16 4.55
C GLY A 182 -0.15 -12.77 3.37
N GLU A 183 -1.15 -13.61 3.66
CA GLU A 183 -1.99 -14.24 2.63
C GLU A 183 -2.68 -13.21 1.73
N LYS A 184 -3.20 -12.12 2.30
CA LYS A 184 -3.88 -11.06 1.54
C LYS A 184 -2.94 -10.32 0.61
N GLU A 185 -1.66 -10.24 0.99
CA GLU A 185 -0.60 -9.67 0.16
C GLU A 185 -0.02 -10.73 -0.81
N GLY A 186 -0.39 -12.01 -0.68
CA GLY A 186 0.06 -13.11 -1.54
C GLY A 186 1.41 -13.74 -1.13
N PHE A 187 1.78 -13.58 0.14
CA PHE A 187 3.06 -14.07 0.69
C PHE A 187 2.86 -14.84 2.00
N ALA A 188 3.84 -15.67 2.35
CA ALA A 188 3.87 -16.38 3.63
C ALA A 188 5.31 -16.56 4.12
N LEU A 189 5.49 -16.82 5.41
CA LEU A 189 6.79 -17.20 5.98
C LEU A 189 7.00 -18.72 5.88
N ASP A 190 8.20 -19.15 5.52
CA ASP A 190 8.61 -20.55 5.64
C ASP A 190 9.06 -20.90 7.08
N ALA A 191 9.44 -22.16 7.31
CA ALA A 191 9.88 -22.65 8.62
C ALA A 191 11.13 -21.93 9.16
N ASP A 192 11.92 -21.32 8.27
CA ASP A 192 13.11 -20.55 8.62
C ASP A 192 12.81 -19.05 8.78
N GLY A 193 11.54 -18.64 8.70
CA GLY A 193 11.12 -17.24 8.78
C GLY A 193 11.44 -16.42 7.53
N ARG A 194 11.66 -17.07 6.37
CA ARG A 194 11.90 -16.38 5.09
C ARG A 194 10.58 -16.10 4.38
N VAL A 195 10.48 -14.93 3.76
CA VAL A 195 9.31 -14.53 2.97
C VAL A 195 9.30 -15.29 1.65
N ARG A 196 8.14 -15.88 1.32
CA ARG A 196 7.91 -16.60 0.08
C ARG A 196 6.60 -16.18 -0.57
N ARG A 197 6.56 -16.19 -1.90
CA ARG A 197 5.32 -15.99 -2.63
C ARG A 197 4.44 -17.24 -2.49
N ILE A 198 3.13 -17.05 -2.29
CA ILE A 198 2.16 -18.14 -2.33
C ILE A 198 1.94 -18.54 -3.79
N ASP A 199 2.09 -19.83 -4.09
CA ASP A 199 1.81 -20.39 -5.41
C ASP A 199 0.32 -20.68 -5.57
N TRP A 200 -0.45 -19.64 -5.89
CA TRP A 200 -1.88 -19.76 -6.15
C TRP A 200 -2.21 -20.70 -7.30
N GLY A 201 -1.32 -20.83 -8.29
CA GLY A 201 -1.50 -21.75 -9.42
C GLY A 201 -1.52 -23.20 -8.96
N ARG A 202 -0.61 -23.57 -8.05
CA ARG A 202 -0.58 -24.88 -7.41
C ARG A 202 -1.75 -25.08 -6.45
N TYR A 203 -2.09 -24.05 -5.68
CA TYR A 203 -3.23 -24.10 -4.74
C TYR A 203 -4.54 -24.43 -5.46
N TYR A 204 -4.86 -23.71 -6.54
CA TYR A 204 -6.08 -23.95 -7.31
C TYR A 204 -5.96 -25.12 -8.29
N GLY A 205 -4.75 -25.42 -8.78
CA GLY A 205 -4.48 -26.52 -9.71
C GLY A 205 -4.70 -27.91 -9.11
N GLY A 206 -4.59 -28.04 -7.78
CA GLY A 206 -4.95 -29.27 -7.06
C GLY A 206 -6.46 -29.43 -6.80
N ALA A 207 -7.25 -28.37 -6.93
CA ALA A 207 -8.65 -28.33 -6.51
C ALA A 207 -9.67 -28.61 -7.65
N GLY A 208 -9.23 -28.83 -8.89
CA GLY A 208 -10.17 -28.99 -10.00
C GLY A 208 -9.60 -29.41 -11.33
N LYS A 209 -9.34 -30.71 -11.49
CA LYS A 209 -9.39 -31.40 -12.80
C LYS A 209 -10.03 -32.79 -12.74
N ASP A 210 -10.92 -33.06 -11.78
CA ASP A 210 -11.86 -34.20 -11.88
C ASP A 210 -13.05 -33.82 -12.79
N GLY A 211 -12.74 -33.46 -14.03
CA GLY A 211 -13.67 -33.63 -15.14
C GLY A 211 -13.57 -35.07 -15.67
N PRO A 212 -14.65 -35.66 -16.20
CA PRO A 212 -14.63 -37.05 -16.62
C PRO A 212 -13.54 -37.30 -17.67
N ALA A 213 -12.74 -38.33 -17.38
CA ALA A 213 -11.52 -38.71 -18.06
C ALA A 213 -11.63 -38.78 -19.59
N SER A 214 -10.67 -38.16 -20.27
CA SER A 214 -10.20 -38.68 -21.57
C SER A 214 -8.70 -38.39 -21.74
N GLY A 215 -7.92 -39.45 -21.93
CA GLY A 215 -6.56 -39.38 -22.48
C GLY A 215 -5.41 -39.48 -21.47
N ARG A 216 -4.74 -40.64 -21.50
CA ARG A 216 -3.40 -40.93 -20.96
C ARG A 216 -2.47 -39.70 -20.95
N ALA A 217 -1.95 -39.35 -19.77
CA ALA A 217 -0.76 -38.52 -19.63
C ALA A 217 0.35 -39.34 -18.95
N GLU A 218 1.53 -39.30 -19.55
CA GLU A 218 2.77 -39.95 -19.11
C GLU A 218 3.19 -39.44 -17.73
N SER A 219 3.72 -40.35 -16.92
CA SER A 219 4.19 -40.11 -15.56
C SER A 219 5.39 -39.15 -15.55
N ALA A 220 5.15 -37.90 -15.14
CA ALA A 220 6.21 -36.95 -14.82
C ALA A 220 6.99 -37.39 -13.56
N PRO A 221 8.31 -37.11 -13.48
CA PRO A 221 9.18 -37.62 -12.41
C PRO A 221 8.85 -37.03 -11.02
N LEU A 222 9.16 -37.85 -10.01
CA LEU A 222 8.95 -37.63 -8.57
C LEU A 222 9.34 -36.22 -8.11
N GLN A 223 8.34 -35.50 -7.59
CA GLN A 223 8.48 -34.17 -7.01
C GLN A 223 9.44 -34.18 -5.81
N GLN A 224 10.33 -33.18 -5.77
CA GLN A 224 11.17 -32.87 -4.63
C GLN A 224 10.31 -32.67 -3.36
N PRO A 225 10.87 -32.91 -2.15
CA PRO A 225 10.17 -32.70 -0.89
C PRO A 225 9.53 -31.32 -0.87
N GLN A 226 8.21 -31.32 -0.74
CA GLN A 226 7.37 -30.14 -0.90
C GLN A 226 7.59 -29.19 0.27
N GLN A 227 8.08 -27.99 -0.02
CA GLN A 227 8.08 -26.91 0.97
C GLN A 227 6.64 -26.39 1.09
N GLN A 228 6.05 -26.59 2.27
CA GLN A 228 4.78 -26.01 2.67
C GLN A 228 5.06 -24.99 3.77
N ALA A 229 4.30 -23.90 3.82
CA ALA A 229 4.29 -23.08 5.02
C ALA A 229 3.64 -23.86 6.16
N GLU A 230 3.88 -23.44 7.40
CA GLU A 230 3.26 -24.06 8.57
C GLU A 230 1.72 -24.00 8.52
N ASN A 231 1.16 -23.00 7.82
CA ASN A 231 -0.28 -22.87 7.55
C ASN A 231 -0.76 -23.62 6.30
N GLY A 232 0.10 -24.44 5.67
CA GLY A 232 -0.27 -25.33 4.56
C GLY A 232 -0.28 -24.69 3.17
N TRP A 233 0.11 -23.41 3.02
CA TRP A 233 0.19 -22.80 1.69
C TRP A 233 1.29 -23.43 0.84
N PRO A 234 1.04 -23.67 -0.46
CA PRO A 234 2.11 -24.02 -1.39
C PRO A 234 3.04 -22.83 -1.56
N LEU A 235 4.30 -22.99 -1.18
CA LEU A 235 5.29 -21.92 -1.27
C LEU A 235 6.05 -21.98 -2.59
N GLY A 236 6.21 -20.81 -3.21
CA GLY A 236 7.05 -20.59 -4.38
C GLY A 236 8.48 -20.17 -4.00
N GLU A 237 9.03 -19.27 -4.80
CA GLU A 237 10.37 -18.74 -4.61
C GLU A 237 10.50 -17.92 -3.31
N VAL A 238 11.70 -17.95 -2.75
CA VAL A 238 12.09 -17.02 -1.69
C VAL A 238 12.17 -15.64 -2.29
N VAL A 239 11.61 -14.67 -1.58
CA VAL A 239 11.58 -13.30 -2.02
C VAL A 239 12.31 -12.45 -0.99
N GLU A 240 13.40 -11.83 -1.41
CA GLU A 240 14.24 -11.02 -0.54
C GLU A 240 13.87 -9.54 -0.66
N VAL A 241 13.55 -8.93 0.49
CA VAL A 241 13.53 -7.48 0.62
C VAL A 241 15.00 -7.03 0.76
N PRO A 242 15.52 -6.13 -0.10
CA PRO A 242 16.89 -5.65 0.00
C PRO A 242 17.21 -5.16 1.41
N GLU A 243 18.27 -5.70 2.01
CA GLU A 243 18.68 -5.38 3.39
C GLU A 243 18.91 -3.87 3.59
N ALA A 244 19.43 -3.19 2.57
CA ALA A 244 19.61 -1.73 2.61
C ALA A 244 18.27 -0.98 2.74
N ALA A 245 17.22 -1.44 2.08
CA ALA A 245 15.89 -0.82 2.18
C ALA A 245 15.25 -1.11 3.55
N ALA A 246 15.44 -2.32 4.08
CA ALA A 246 14.98 -2.67 5.43
C ALA A 246 15.69 -1.80 6.49
N ARG A 247 17.03 -1.70 6.43
CA ARG A 247 17.81 -0.83 7.33
C ARG A 247 17.41 0.64 7.23
N GLY A 248 17.26 1.18 6.03
CA GLY A 248 16.82 2.56 5.85
C GLY A 248 15.41 2.84 6.36
N ALA A 249 14.58 1.80 6.58
CA ALA A 249 13.26 1.94 7.20
C ALA A 249 13.29 1.79 8.73
N GLU A 250 14.40 1.33 9.31
CA GLU A 250 14.67 1.27 10.74
C GLU A 250 15.35 2.54 11.27
N GLU A 251 16.14 3.22 10.41
CA GLU A 251 16.84 4.48 10.68
C GLU A 251 15.92 5.72 10.57
#